data_AF-X1QK91-F1
#
_entry.id   AF-X1QK91-F1
#
_cell.length_a   1.000
_cell.length_b   1.000
_cell.length_c   1.000
_cell.angle_alpha   90.00
_cell.angle_beta   90.00
_cell.angle_gamma   90.00
#
_symmetry.space_group_name_H-M   'P 1'
#
loop_
_entity.id
_entity.type
_entity.pdbx_description
1 polymer ?
#
loop_
_entity_poly.entity_id
_entity_poly.type
_entity_poly.pdbx_seq_one_letter_code
_entity_poly.pdbx_strand_id
1 'polypeptide(L)'
;CGECGSPLVLCWGGTWGIESYVLRCAKDEEHKGLVEQATYTQAHRRGEEVHPAIRDAIERKLMPKDELGRAINLLALKYPKAIVDPATASLFIIDCARLDLDPLIAPAEAVPVAFKGKGGKATVQMIVTEDGWLSMAARGCAERWAGAPSVEPIDDQKLAESLCGDKNAWLWKATGRTKDMPEGHSSIAYGYFTTREFKQAQQRGTPAATQPGNQARVRAIKRWARENFPECRQKMMEITSEWYQ
;
A
#
# COMPACT_ATOMS: atom_id res chain seq x y z
N CYS A 1 6.48 -40.24 -26.23
CA CYS A 1 5.95 -41.60 -26.44
C CYS A 1 6.42 -42.47 -25.29
N GLY A 2 5.50 -43.20 -24.65
CA GLY A 2 5.82 -44.06 -23.50
C GLY A 2 6.61 -45.32 -23.84
N GLU A 3 6.60 -45.74 -25.09
CA GLU A 3 7.27 -46.98 -25.53
C GLU A 3 8.70 -46.72 -26.03
N CYS A 4 8.93 -45.62 -26.76
CA CYS A 4 10.22 -45.35 -27.39
C CYS A 4 10.89 -44.03 -26.96
N GLY A 5 10.27 -43.25 -26.07
CA GLY A 5 10.81 -41.97 -25.58
C GLY A 5 10.80 -40.81 -26.59
N SER A 6 10.38 -41.04 -27.84
CA SER A 6 10.33 -40.01 -28.89
C SER A 6 9.29 -38.90 -28.57
N PRO A 7 9.50 -37.66 -29.03
CA PRO A 7 8.48 -36.60 -28.96
C PRO A 7 7.13 -37.04 -29.57
N LEU A 8 6.04 -36.41 -29.13
CA LEU A 8 4.72 -36.63 -29.70
C LEU A 8 4.41 -35.52 -30.71
N VAL A 9 3.74 -35.88 -31.80
CA VAL A 9 3.26 -34.94 -32.80
C VAL A 9 1.75 -34.77 -32.61
N LEU A 10 1.32 -33.51 -32.66
CA LEU A 10 -0.09 -33.14 -32.76
C LEU A 10 -0.53 -33.33 -34.22
N CYS A 11 -1.24 -34.41 -34.49
CA CYS A 11 -1.85 -34.62 -35.80
C CYS A 11 -3.20 -33.89 -35.82
N TRP A 12 -3.33 -32.87 -36.67
CA TRP A 12 -4.61 -32.22 -36.95
C TRP A 12 -5.45 -33.13 -37.85
N GLY A 13 -6.59 -33.62 -37.35
CA GLY A 13 -7.44 -34.56 -38.08
C GLY A 13 -8.92 -34.55 -37.70
N GLY A 14 -9.45 -33.47 -37.09
CA GLY A 14 -10.85 -33.40 -36.68
C GLY A 14 -11.36 -31.98 -36.42
N THR A 15 -12.68 -31.81 -36.45
CA THR A 15 -13.39 -30.54 -36.23
C THR A 15 -13.10 -29.94 -34.85
N TRP A 16 -12.89 -28.62 -34.84
CA TRP A 16 -12.53 -27.79 -33.68
C TRP A 16 -13.19 -28.21 -32.35
N GLY A 17 -12.38 -28.67 -31.39
CA GLY A 17 -12.76 -28.95 -30.00
C GLY A 17 -11.60 -29.51 -29.18
N ILE A 18 -11.58 -29.27 -27.86
CA ILE A 18 -10.54 -29.79 -26.94
C ILE A 18 -10.49 -31.34 -26.91
N GLU A 19 -11.56 -32.00 -27.35
CA GLU A 19 -11.71 -33.46 -27.36
C GLU A 19 -11.16 -34.15 -28.63
N SER A 20 -10.67 -33.42 -29.63
CA SER A 20 -10.33 -33.96 -30.95
C SER A 20 -8.83 -34.03 -31.28
N TYR A 21 -7.94 -33.74 -30.32
CA TYR A 21 -6.49 -33.82 -30.56
C TYR A 21 -6.00 -35.26 -30.48
N VAL A 22 -5.51 -35.80 -31.60
CA VAL A 22 -4.84 -37.10 -31.63
C VAL A 22 -3.33 -36.88 -31.51
N LEU A 23 -2.76 -37.35 -30.40
CA LEU A 23 -1.31 -37.37 -30.18
C LEU A 23 -0.74 -38.67 -30.76
N ARG A 24 0.21 -38.57 -31.69
CA ARG A 24 0.95 -39.71 -32.24
C ARG A 24 2.42 -39.66 -31.87
N CYS A 25 3.06 -40.82 -31.78
CA CYS A 25 4.51 -40.88 -31.62
C CYS A 25 5.20 -40.42 -32.92
N ALA A 26 6.18 -39.54 -32.81
CA ALA A 26 6.88 -38.98 -33.98
C ALA A 26 7.69 -40.02 -34.78
N LYS A 27 7.99 -41.17 -34.16
CA LYS A 27 8.87 -42.20 -34.72
C LYS A 27 8.12 -43.43 -35.26
N ASP A 28 6.95 -43.74 -34.72
CA ASP A 28 6.18 -44.95 -35.06
C ASP A 28 4.71 -44.70 -34.72
N GLU A 29 3.81 -45.01 -35.66
CA GLU A 29 2.37 -44.79 -35.52
C GLU A 29 1.68 -45.87 -34.68
N GLU A 30 2.29 -47.05 -34.52
CA GLU A 30 1.69 -48.16 -33.76
C GLU A 30 1.89 -48.04 -32.25
N HIS A 31 2.83 -47.20 -31.80
CA HIS A 31 3.05 -46.97 -30.38
C HIS A 31 1.84 -46.32 -29.71
N LYS A 32 1.30 -47.00 -28.70
CA LYS A 32 0.15 -46.61 -27.89
C LYS A 32 0.60 -46.41 -26.45
N GLY A 33 1.10 -45.22 -26.16
CA GLY A 33 1.49 -44.87 -24.79
C GLY A 33 1.84 -43.39 -24.61
N LEU A 34 1.18 -42.76 -23.64
CA LEU A 34 1.53 -41.43 -23.15
C LEU A 34 2.38 -41.61 -21.88
N VAL A 35 3.58 -41.04 -21.88
CA VAL A 35 4.34 -40.84 -20.65
C VAL A 35 4.51 -39.33 -20.51
N GLU A 36 3.98 -38.79 -19.41
CA GLU A 36 4.24 -37.41 -19.02
C GLU A 36 5.72 -37.30 -18.67
N GLN A 37 6.49 -36.58 -19.49
CA GLN A 37 7.84 -36.22 -19.10
C GLN A 37 7.76 -35.14 -18.04
N ALA A 38 8.37 -35.41 -16.88
CA ALA A 38 8.49 -34.40 -15.84
C ALA A 38 9.20 -33.18 -16.43
N THR A 39 8.56 -32.01 -16.30
CA THR A 39 9.22 -30.76 -16.66
C THR A 39 10.45 -30.56 -15.79
N TYR A 40 11.49 -29.90 -16.31
CA TYR A 40 12.68 -29.58 -15.53
C TYR A 40 12.36 -28.89 -14.19
N THR A 41 11.26 -28.13 -14.12
CA THR A 41 10.76 -27.52 -12.88
C THR A 41 10.20 -28.53 -11.88
N GLN A 42 9.45 -29.55 -12.35
CA GLN A 42 8.95 -30.63 -11.49
C GLN A 42 10.08 -31.55 -11.02
N ALA A 43 11.01 -31.90 -11.92
CA ALA A 43 12.20 -32.70 -11.60
C ALA A 43 13.06 -32.00 -10.51
N HIS A 44 13.34 -30.71 -10.69
CA HIS A 44 14.07 -29.91 -9.69
C HIS A 44 13.37 -29.87 -8.31
N ARG A 45 12.04 -29.70 -8.26
CA ARG A 45 11.27 -29.72 -6.99
C ARG A 45 11.29 -31.05 -6.27
N ARG A 46 11.51 -32.16 -6.99
CA ARG A 46 11.62 -33.52 -6.44
C ARG A 46 13.05 -33.88 -6.02
N GLY A 47 14.00 -32.94 -6.15
CA GLY A 47 15.39 -33.14 -5.79
C GLY A 47 16.22 -33.85 -6.87
N GLU A 48 15.71 -33.96 -8.10
CA GLU A 48 16.47 -34.53 -9.21
C GLU A 48 17.55 -33.55 -9.72
N GLU A 49 18.66 -34.11 -10.20
CA GLU A 49 19.81 -33.32 -10.67
C GLU A 49 19.52 -32.75 -12.06
N VAL A 50 19.24 -31.44 -12.10
CA VAL A 50 18.95 -30.70 -13.36
C VAL A 50 20.17 -29.89 -13.78
N HIS A 51 20.40 -29.77 -15.09
CA HIS A 51 21.54 -29.03 -15.63
C HIS A 51 21.64 -27.61 -15.01
N PRO A 52 22.82 -27.17 -14.53
CA PRO A 52 22.98 -25.94 -13.77
C PRO A 52 22.32 -24.71 -14.40
N ALA A 53 22.55 -24.45 -15.70
CA ALA A 53 21.93 -23.31 -16.39
C ALA A 53 20.38 -23.34 -16.43
N ILE A 54 19.77 -24.53 -16.42
CA ILE A 54 18.31 -24.73 -16.42
C ILE A 54 17.78 -24.61 -14.99
N ARG A 55 18.49 -25.19 -14.01
CA ARG A 55 18.23 -24.99 -12.57
C ARG A 55 18.22 -23.50 -12.24
N ASP A 56 19.26 -22.76 -12.62
CA ASP A 56 19.38 -21.34 -12.35
C ASP A 56 18.26 -20.52 -13.02
N ALA A 57 17.78 -20.93 -14.20
CA ALA A 57 16.64 -20.30 -14.87
C ALA A 57 15.29 -20.61 -14.19
N ILE A 58 15.14 -21.81 -13.62
CA ILE A 58 13.97 -22.26 -12.86
C ILE A 58 13.93 -21.57 -11.50
N GLU A 59 15.03 -21.57 -10.77
CA GLU A 59 15.19 -20.84 -9.51
C GLU A 59 14.92 -19.34 -9.74
N ARG A 60 15.45 -18.73 -10.80
CA ARG A 60 15.13 -17.33 -11.16
C ARG A 60 13.65 -17.07 -11.46
N LYS A 61 12.87 -18.08 -11.86
CA LYS A 61 11.40 -17.96 -12.07
C LYS A 61 10.60 -18.27 -10.81
N LEU A 62 11.13 -19.10 -9.90
CA LEU A 62 10.48 -19.52 -8.65
C LEU A 62 10.82 -18.60 -7.47
N MET A 63 11.92 -17.89 -7.53
CA MET A 63 12.29 -16.85 -6.57
C MET A 63 11.36 -15.64 -6.74
N PRO A 64 10.70 -15.16 -5.67
CA PRO A 64 10.17 -13.80 -5.64
C PRO A 64 11.37 -12.88 -5.87
N LYS A 65 11.40 -12.20 -7.01
CA LYS A 65 12.49 -11.28 -7.33
C LYS A 65 12.32 -10.03 -6.45
N ASP A 66 13.09 -9.99 -5.38
CA ASP A 66 13.28 -8.93 -4.38
C ASP A 66 12.13 -8.68 -3.39
N GLU A 67 12.47 -8.25 -2.16
CA GLU A 67 11.49 -7.76 -1.16
C GLU A 67 10.55 -6.72 -1.76
N LEU A 68 11.06 -5.91 -2.69
CA LEU A 68 10.30 -4.94 -3.46
C LEU A 68 9.19 -5.59 -4.29
N GLY A 69 9.47 -6.69 -5.00
CA GLY A 69 8.46 -7.42 -5.77
C GLY A 69 7.35 -8.00 -4.90
N ARG A 70 7.70 -8.47 -3.70
CA ARG A 70 6.72 -8.93 -2.69
C ARG A 70 5.88 -7.75 -2.18
N ALA A 71 6.50 -6.63 -1.85
CA ALA A 71 5.81 -5.43 -1.37
C ALA A 71 4.85 -4.86 -2.43
N ILE A 72 5.25 -4.82 -3.71
CA ILE A 72 4.40 -4.41 -4.83
C ILE A 72 3.14 -5.28 -4.91
N ASN A 73 3.29 -6.60 -4.86
CA ASN A 73 2.17 -7.52 -4.91
C ASN A 73 1.21 -7.34 -3.71
N LEU A 74 1.76 -7.18 -2.50
CA LEU A 74 0.96 -6.92 -1.30
C LEU A 74 0.20 -5.59 -1.39
N LEU A 75 0.83 -4.54 -1.93
CA LEU A 75 0.18 -3.25 -2.15
C LEU A 75 -0.90 -3.30 -3.22
N ALA A 76 -0.69 -4.02 -4.32
CA ALA A 76 -1.70 -4.23 -5.35
C ALA A 76 -2.92 -4.96 -4.79
N LEU A 77 -2.72 -5.93 -3.89
CA LEU A 77 -3.80 -6.63 -3.19
C LEU A 77 -4.54 -5.70 -2.20
N LYS A 78 -3.82 -4.86 -1.46
CA LYS A 78 -4.42 -3.95 -0.45
C LYS A 78 -5.13 -2.75 -1.09
N TYR A 79 -4.59 -2.22 -2.20
CA TYR A 79 -5.06 -1.00 -2.86
C TYR A 79 -5.27 -1.18 -4.37
N PRO A 80 -6.13 -2.13 -4.82
CA PRO A 80 -6.25 -2.51 -6.23
C PRO A 80 -6.74 -1.39 -7.16
N LYS A 81 -7.42 -0.38 -6.62
CA LYS A 81 -7.91 0.78 -7.39
C LYS A 81 -6.86 1.88 -7.57
N ALA A 82 -5.87 1.95 -6.67
CA ALA A 82 -4.83 2.96 -6.72
C ALA A 82 -3.55 2.41 -7.35
N ILE A 83 -3.20 1.15 -7.05
CA ILE A 83 -2.01 0.48 -7.55
C ILE A 83 -2.41 -0.43 -8.71
N VAL A 84 -2.37 0.12 -9.93
CA VAL A 84 -2.78 -0.59 -11.17
C VAL A 84 -1.60 -1.11 -11.98
N ASP A 85 -0.39 -0.62 -11.72
CA ASP A 85 0.82 -1.00 -12.42
C ASP A 85 2.04 -1.01 -11.47
N PRO A 86 3.09 -1.79 -11.79
CA PRO A 86 4.28 -1.89 -10.94
C PRO A 86 5.05 -0.58 -10.77
N ALA A 87 5.04 0.35 -11.74
CA ALA A 87 5.79 1.59 -11.64
C ALA A 87 5.16 2.53 -10.61
N THR A 88 3.83 2.63 -10.61
CA THR A 88 3.06 3.35 -9.59
C THR A 88 3.28 2.75 -8.19
N ALA A 89 3.31 1.42 -8.08
CA ALA A 89 3.61 0.74 -6.82
C ALA A 89 5.02 1.09 -6.31
N SER A 90 6.03 0.98 -7.17
CA SER A 90 7.42 1.28 -6.83
C SER A 90 7.61 2.73 -6.39
N LEU A 91 7.02 3.69 -7.11
CA LEU A 91 7.09 5.11 -6.73
C LEU A 91 6.48 5.36 -5.35
N PHE A 92 5.31 4.77 -5.08
CA PHE A 92 4.67 4.89 -3.78
C PHE A 92 5.49 4.24 -2.65
N ILE A 93 6.09 3.07 -2.89
CA ILE A 93 7.00 2.40 -1.92
C ILE A 93 8.21 3.28 -1.64
N ILE A 94 8.82 3.87 -2.67
CA ILE A 94 9.99 4.77 -2.50
C ILE A 94 9.60 6.00 -1.68
N ASP A 95 8.43 6.60 -1.94
CA ASP A 95 7.95 7.75 -1.18
C ASP A 95 7.63 7.41 0.28
N CYS A 96 7.12 6.20 0.53
CA CYS A 96 6.91 5.68 1.88
C CYS A 96 8.25 5.45 2.58
N ALA A 97 9.20 4.77 1.92
CA ALA A 97 10.53 4.50 2.45
C ALA A 97 11.28 5.79 2.81
N ARG A 98 11.20 6.84 1.98
CA ARG A 98 11.79 8.17 2.25
C ARG A 98 11.34 8.82 3.55
N LEU A 99 10.16 8.47 4.04
CA LEU A 99 9.58 9.00 5.26
C LEU A 99 9.56 7.94 6.38
N ASP A 100 10.16 6.78 6.15
CA ASP A 100 10.07 5.58 6.99
C ASP A 100 8.61 5.23 7.34
N LEU A 101 7.69 5.36 6.37
CA LEU A 101 6.29 5.03 6.57
C LEU A 101 5.99 3.63 6.05
N ASP A 102 5.22 2.86 6.82
CA ASP A 102 4.79 1.52 6.42
C ASP A 102 3.33 1.55 5.90
N PRO A 103 3.10 1.32 4.59
CA PRO A 103 1.77 1.28 4.01
C PRO A 103 1.05 -0.07 4.21
N LEU A 104 1.74 -1.11 4.67
CA LEU A 104 1.26 -2.47 4.84
C LEU A 104 0.76 -2.76 6.26
N ILE A 105 1.24 -2.06 7.29
CA ILE A 105 0.71 -2.20 8.66
C ILE A 105 -0.77 -1.81 8.79
N ALA A 106 -1.38 -2.20 9.91
CA ALA A 106 -2.76 -1.91 10.26
C ALA A 106 -2.82 -1.25 11.66
N PRO A 107 -3.27 0.01 11.77
CA PRO A 107 -3.64 0.94 10.68
C PRO A 107 -2.44 1.34 9.81
N ALA A 108 -2.68 1.60 8.51
CA ALA A 108 -1.62 1.97 7.57
C ALA A 108 -1.11 3.40 7.86
N GLU A 109 0.19 3.64 7.73
CA GLU A 109 0.78 4.97 7.97
C GLU A 109 0.68 5.89 6.75
N ALA A 110 0.63 5.28 5.57
CA ALA A 110 0.44 5.95 4.30
C ALA A 110 -0.51 5.14 3.41
N VAL A 111 -1.38 5.84 2.69
CA VAL A 111 -2.30 5.23 1.73
C VAL A 111 -2.12 5.87 0.35
N PRO A 112 -2.09 5.07 -0.74
CA PRO A 112 -2.08 5.60 -2.09
C PRO A 112 -3.52 5.96 -2.48
N VAL A 113 -3.75 7.21 -2.90
CA VAL A 113 -5.06 7.68 -3.35
C VAL A 113 -4.97 8.13 -4.79
N ALA A 114 -5.80 7.53 -5.64
CA ALA A 114 -5.92 7.92 -7.04
C ALA A 114 -6.84 9.14 -7.19
N PHE A 115 -6.32 10.21 -7.79
CA PHE A 115 -7.04 11.41 -8.16
C PHE A 115 -7.27 11.43 -9.66
N LYS A 116 -8.51 11.68 -10.08
CA LYS A 116 -8.84 11.85 -11.50
C LYS A 116 -8.43 13.26 -11.95
N GLY A 117 -7.40 13.34 -12.80
CA GLY A 117 -6.95 14.59 -13.41
C GLY A 117 -7.87 15.08 -14.53
N LYS A 118 -7.71 16.35 -14.91
CA LYS A 118 -8.34 16.90 -16.13
C LYS A 118 -7.79 16.13 -17.35
N GLY A 119 -8.66 15.51 -18.13
CA GLY A 119 -8.28 14.68 -19.29
C GLY A 119 -8.25 13.16 -19.04
N GLY A 120 -8.75 12.69 -17.89
CA GLY A 120 -8.97 11.25 -17.64
C GLY A 120 -7.74 10.47 -17.17
N LYS A 121 -6.56 11.09 -17.12
CA LYS A 121 -5.36 10.51 -16.49
C LYS A 121 -5.55 10.50 -14.96
N ALA A 122 -5.32 9.35 -14.34
CA ALA A 122 -5.31 9.22 -12.89
C ALA A 122 -3.90 9.51 -12.36
N THR A 123 -3.79 10.36 -11.35
CA THR A 123 -2.54 10.60 -10.61
C THR A 123 -2.67 9.96 -9.24
N VAL A 124 -1.71 9.14 -8.85
CA VAL A 124 -1.67 8.56 -7.50
C VAL A 124 -0.85 9.48 -6.60
N GLN A 125 -1.41 9.83 -5.45
CA GLN A 125 -0.74 10.64 -4.44
C GLN A 125 -0.75 9.91 -3.10
N MET A 126 0.40 9.94 -2.42
CA MET A 126 0.51 9.46 -1.05
C MET A 126 -0.25 10.37 -0.09
N ILE A 127 -1.17 9.80 0.67
CA ILE A 127 -1.81 10.46 1.81
C ILE A 127 -1.26 9.83 3.09
N VAL A 128 -0.52 10.62 3.86
CA VAL A 128 -0.06 10.21 5.21
C VAL A 128 -1.27 10.20 6.14
N THR A 129 -1.48 9.11 6.87
CA THR A 129 -2.59 8.94 7.82
C THR A 129 -2.32 9.67 9.13
N GLU A 130 -3.23 9.63 10.10
CA GLU A 130 -2.92 10.19 11.42
C GLU A 130 -1.78 9.43 12.11
N ASP A 131 -1.78 8.11 12.02
CA ASP A 131 -0.71 7.26 12.54
C ASP A 131 0.61 7.56 11.86
N GLY A 132 0.63 7.75 10.53
CA GLY A 132 1.85 8.13 9.83
C GLY A 132 2.43 9.47 10.31
N TRP A 133 1.60 10.46 10.62
CA TRP A 133 2.09 11.73 11.20
C TRP A 133 2.65 11.55 12.61
N LEU A 134 2.02 10.72 13.43
CA LEU A 134 2.50 10.44 14.79
C LEU A 134 3.78 9.60 14.77
N SER A 135 3.88 8.62 13.87
CA SER A 135 5.08 7.80 13.67
C SER A 135 6.27 8.63 13.17
N MET A 136 6.07 9.53 12.20
CA MET A 136 7.13 10.46 11.79
C MET A 136 7.58 11.36 12.94
N ALA A 137 6.66 11.85 13.78
CA ALA A 137 7.03 12.63 14.95
C ALA A 137 7.80 11.79 15.98
N ALA A 138 7.37 10.56 16.23
CA ALA A 138 8.00 9.65 17.18
C ALA A 138 9.41 9.22 16.76
N ARG A 139 9.64 8.99 15.46
CA ARG A 139 10.93 8.55 14.92
C ARG A 139 11.85 9.73 14.61
N GLY A 140 11.34 10.77 13.94
CA GLY A 140 12.11 11.93 13.51
C GLY A 140 12.42 12.93 14.62
N CYS A 141 11.63 12.96 15.70
CA CYS A 141 11.83 13.85 16.84
C CYS A 141 11.74 13.09 18.18
N ALA A 142 12.35 11.89 18.27
CA ALA A 142 12.29 11.01 19.43
C ALA A 142 12.70 11.69 20.76
N GLU A 143 13.60 12.66 20.70
CA GLU A 143 14.09 13.48 21.81
C GLU A 143 13.03 14.43 22.38
N ARG A 144 12.09 14.89 21.54
CA ARG A 144 10.96 15.77 21.92
C ARG A 144 9.65 14.99 22.10
N TRP A 145 9.53 13.82 21.48
CA TRP A 145 8.31 13.01 21.49
C TRP A 145 7.96 12.50 22.89
N ALA A 146 6.77 12.85 23.40
CA ALA A 146 6.25 12.38 24.70
C ALA A 146 4.99 11.51 24.58
N GLY A 147 4.64 11.07 23.37
CA GLY A 147 3.43 10.29 23.09
C GLY A 147 2.40 11.05 22.25
N ALA A 148 1.39 10.32 21.80
CA ALA A 148 0.30 10.86 20.99
C ALA A 148 -0.61 11.77 21.84
N PRO A 149 -1.24 12.79 21.21
CA PRO A 149 -2.17 13.66 21.92
C PRO A 149 -3.45 12.90 22.28
N SER A 150 -4.07 13.25 23.40
CA SER A 150 -5.47 12.89 23.67
C SER A 150 -6.39 13.72 22.77
N VAL A 151 -7.54 13.14 22.41
CA VAL A 151 -8.51 13.81 21.55
C VAL A 151 -9.90 13.75 22.14
N GLU A 152 -10.60 14.87 22.08
CA GLU A 152 -11.96 15.01 22.60
C GLU A 152 -12.84 15.83 21.63
N PRO A 153 -14.11 15.45 21.45
CA PRO A 153 -15.08 16.27 20.74
C PRO A 153 -15.40 17.52 21.57
N ILE A 154 -15.61 18.65 20.89
CA ILE A 154 -15.97 19.92 21.54
C ILE A 154 -17.35 20.34 21.04
N ASP A 155 -18.26 20.56 21.98
CA ASP A 155 -19.59 21.11 21.72
C ASP A 155 -19.65 22.58 22.15
N ASP A 156 -18.96 23.44 21.40
CA ASP A 156 -18.98 24.89 21.60
C ASP A 156 -19.18 25.61 20.26
N GLN A 157 -20.42 26.08 20.05
CA GLN A 157 -20.82 26.76 18.82
C GLN A 157 -20.11 28.10 18.62
N LYS A 158 -19.78 28.83 19.70
CA LYS A 158 -19.08 30.12 19.61
C LYS A 158 -17.63 29.90 19.19
N LEU A 159 -16.99 28.88 19.77
CA LEU A 159 -15.65 28.48 19.37
C LEU A 159 -15.61 27.97 17.93
N ALA A 160 -16.59 27.16 17.52
CA ALA A 160 -16.70 26.68 16.14
C ALA A 160 -16.86 27.84 15.14
N GLU A 161 -17.73 28.80 15.41
CA GLU A 161 -17.89 30.01 14.60
C GLU A 161 -16.59 30.83 14.53
N SER A 162 -15.89 31.01 15.66
CA SER A 162 -14.62 31.72 15.71
C SER A 162 -13.52 31.04 14.87
N LEU A 163 -13.43 29.71 14.92
CA LEU A 163 -12.38 28.95 14.25
C LEU A 163 -12.61 28.74 12.76
N CYS A 164 -13.87 28.61 12.31
CA CYS A 164 -14.18 28.23 10.94
C CYS A 164 -15.39 28.93 10.31
N GLY A 165 -16.04 29.85 11.02
CA GLY A 165 -17.22 30.59 10.54
C GLY A 165 -18.50 29.75 10.48
N ASP A 166 -18.53 28.57 11.08
CA ASP A 166 -19.66 27.64 11.07
C ASP A 166 -19.97 27.14 12.49
N LYS A 167 -21.06 27.63 13.07
CA LYS A 167 -21.56 27.28 14.41
C LYS A 167 -21.85 25.78 14.57
N ASN A 168 -22.17 25.11 13.47
CA ASN A 168 -22.59 23.71 13.45
C ASN A 168 -21.49 22.80 12.89
N ALA A 169 -20.25 23.29 12.79
CA ALA A 169 -19.12 22.46 12.42
C ALA A 169 -18.85 21.41 13.50
N TRP A 170 -18.47 20.21 13.08
CA TRP A 170 -17.93 19.21 14.00
C TRP A 170 -16.55 19.67 14.44
N LEU A 171 -16.35 19.86 15.74
CA LEU A 171 -15.10 20.36 16.32
C LEU A 171 -14.47 19.29 17.21
N TRP A 172 -13.17 19.12 17.08
CA TRP A 172 -12.34 18.25 17.90
C TRP A 172 -11.10 18.98 18.36
N LYS A 173 -10.66 18.65 19.57
CA LYS A 173 -9.48 19.19 20.20
C LYS A 173 -8.48 18.07 20.43
N ALA A 174 -7.24 18.29 20.00
CA ALA A 174 -6.10 17.44 20.31
C ALA A 174 -5.25 18.14 21.38
N THR A 175 -5.02 17.48 22.51
CA THR A 175 -4.19 17.97 23.61
C THR A 175 -3.02 17.02 23.81
N GLY A 176 -1.81 17.53 23.75
CA GLY A 176 -0.63 16.69 23.93
C GLY A 176 0.52 17.47 24.53
N ARG A 177 1.60 16.76 24.82
CA ARG A 177 2.79 17.32 25.45
C ARG A 177 4.02 16.87 24.67
N THR A 178 5.05 17.69 24.69
CA THR A 178 6.39 17.32 24.23
C THR A 178 7.36 17.36 25.42
N LYS A 179 8.47 16.61 25.35
CA LYS A 179 9.44 16.46 26.44
C LYS A 179 10.12 17.78 26.82
N ASP A 180 10.22 18.70 25.87
CA ASP A 180 10.78 20.05 26.01
C ASP A 180 9.83 21.07 26.66
N MET A 181 8.56 20.72 26.90
CA MET A 181 7.64 21.62 27.62
C MET A 181 7.88 21.61 29.14
N PRO A 182 7.72 22.73 29.87
CA PRO A 182 7.75 22.76 31.33
C PRO A 182 6.67 21.87 31.93
N GLU A 183 6.89 21.25 33.09
CA GLU A 183 5.91 20.37 33.74
C GLU A 183 4.52 21.03 33.87
N GLY A 184 3.45 20.24 33.68
CA GLY A 184 2.07 20.72 33.69
C GLY A 184 1.59 21.45 32.43
N HIS A 185 2.47 21.73 31.46
CA HIS A 185 2.09 22.39 30.20
C HIS A 185 1.70 21.37 29.12
N SER A 186 0.78 21.76 28.24
CA SER A 186 0.35 21.00 27.07
C SER A 186 0.02 21.94 25.92
N SER A 187 0.24 21.50 24.69
CA SER A 187 -0.20 22.19 23.49
C SER A 187 -1.55 21.66 23.04
N ILE A 188 -2.32 22.54 22.40
CA ILE A 188 -3.66 22.25 21.93
C ILE A 188 -3.73 22.60 20.45
N ALA A 189 -4.35 21.72 19.66
CA ALA A 189 -4.72 22.03 18.28
C ALA A 189 -6.18 21.64 18.02
N TYR A 190 -6.85 22.45 17.21
CA TYR A 190 -8.25 22.22 16.84
C TYR A 190 -8.37 21.74 15.40
N GLY A 191 -9.20 20.73 15.20
CA GLY A 191 -9.64 20.23 13.90
C GLY A 191 -11.14 20.39 13.76
N TYR A 192 -11.58 20.84 12.59
CA TYR A 192 -13.00 21.03 12.30
C TYR A 192 -13.39 20.43 10.95
N PHE A 193 -14.66 20.08 10.83
CA PHE A 193 -15.30 19.70 9.58
C PHE A 193 -16.59 20.52 9.47
N THR A 194 -16.72 21.31 8.40
CA THR A 194 -17.84 22.26 8.26
C THR A 194 -19.09 21.59 7.69
N THR A 195 -20.27 22.15 7.95
CA THR A 195 -21.53 21.74 7.33
C THR A 195 -21.49 21.86 5.81
N ARG A 196 -20.73 22.83 5.28
CA ARG A 196 -20.48 22.96 3.84
C ARG A 196 -19.71 21.75 3.29
N GLU A 197 -18.63 21.35 3.94
CA GLU A 197 -17.85 20.16 3.56
C GLU A 197 -18.68 18.89 3.70
N PHE A 198 -19.52 18.79 4.73
CA PHE A 198 -20.45 17.68 4.89
C PHE A 198 -21.46 17.59 3.74
N LYS A 199 -22.10 18.70 3.36
CA LYS A 199 -23.01 18.73 2.19
C LYS A 199 -22.28 18.32 0.91
N GLN A 200 -21.04 18.77 0.72
CA GLN A 200 -20.22 18.35 -0.43
C GLN A 200 -19.89 16.86 -0.39
N ALA A 201 -19.57 16.32 0.79
CA ALA A 201 -19.31 14.90 0.98
C ALA A 201 -20.56 14.05 0.68
N GLN A 202 -21.74 14.50 1.12
CA GLN A 202 -23.02 13.84 0.81
C GLN A 202 -23.29 13.83 -0.69
N GLN A 203 -23.16 14.98 -1.37
CA GLN A 203 -23.35 15.08 -2.81
C GLN A 203 -22.39 14.19 -3.60
N ARG A 204 -21.15 14.02 -3.11
CA ARG A 204 -20.12 13.21 -3.74
C ARG A 204 -20.14 11.74 -3.29
N GLY A 205 -21.02 11.37 -2.35
CA GLY A 205 -21.09 10.03 -1.77
C GLY A 205 -19.79 9.58 -1.10
N THR A 206 -19.04 10.48 -0.46
CA THR A 206 -17.76 10.12 0.17
C THR A 206 -17.95 9.63 1.62
N PRO A 207 -17.05 8.79 2.15
CA PRO A 207 -17.12 8.33 3.55
C PRO A 207 -17.07 9.46 4.59
N ALA A 208 -16.60 10.66 4.21
CA ALA A 208 -16.65 11.83 5.10
C ALA A 208 -18.09 12.23 5.47
N ALA A 209 -19.10 11.83 4.68
CA ALA A 209 -20.50 12.05 4.98
C ALA A 209 -21.06 11.09 6.05
N THR A 210 -20.44 9.93 6.27
CA THR A 210 -20.93 8.95 7.27
C THR A 210 -20.32 9.19 8.66
N GLN A 211 -19.12 9.75 8.71
CA GLN A 211 -18.40 10.04 9.96
C GLN A 211 -17.74 11.42 9.95
N PRO A 212 -18.52 12.52 9.95
CA PRO A 212 -17.98 13.87 9.90
C PRO A 212 -17.12 14.22 11.13
N GLY A 213 -17.49 13.73 12.32
CA GLY A 213 -16.69 13.90 13.53
C GLY A 213 -15.30 13.27 13.43
N ASN A 214 -15.18 12.12 12.78
CA ASN A 214 -13.88 11.47 12.58
C ASN A 214 -12.95 12.33 11.69
N GLN A 215 -13.51 13.06 10.70
CA GLN A 215 -12.71 13.98 9.88
C GLN A 215 -12.14 15.13 10.71
N ALA A 216 -12.94 15.71 11.60
CA ALA A 216 -12.50 16.75 12.52
C ALA A 216 -11.43 16.22 13.48
N ARG A 217 -11.60 15.01 14.03
CA ARG A 217 -10.61 14.33 14.89
C ARG A 217 -9.27 14.14 14.19
N VAL A 218 -9.27 13.53 13.01
CA VAL A 218 -8.04 13.30 12.21
C VAL A 218 -7.34 14.62 11.90
N ARG A 219 -8.10 15.68 11.58
CA ARG A 219 -7.54 17.02 11.34
C ARG A 219 -6.89 17.62 12.59
N ALA A 220 -7.50 17.43 13.76
CA ALA A 220 -6.95 17.91 15.03
C ALA A 220 -5.59 17.26 15.32
N ILE A 221 -5.50 15.92 15.20
CA ILE A 221 -4.26 15.16 15.43
C ILE A 221 -3.17 15.58 14.45
N LYS A 222 -3.48 15.59 13.15
CA LYS A 222 -2.51 15.99 12.12
C LYS A 222 -2.07 17.43 12.26
N ARG A 223 -2.94 18.33 12.73
CA ARG A 223 -2.57 19.72 13.01
C ARG A 223 -1.65 19.79 14.22
N TRP A 224 -1.99 19.11 15.31
CA TRP A 224 -1.17 19.03 16.51
C TRP A 224 0.24 18.52 16.20
N ALA A 225 0.37 17.42 15.45
CA ALA A 225 1.66 16.86 15.07
C ALA A 225 2.49 17.85 14.24
N ARG A 226 1.88 18.54 13.27
CA ARG A 226 2.58 19.52 12.41
C ARG A 226 3.00 20.79 13.16
N GLU A 227 2.21 21.23 14.13
CA GLU A 227 2.52 22.42 14.92
C GLU A 227 3.61 22.16 15.97
N ASN A 228 3.64 20.96 16.56
CA ASN A 228 4.63 20.62 17.60
C ASN A 228 5.93 20.05 17.03
N PHE A 229 5.87 19.38 15.87
CA PHE A 229 7.00 18.76 15.20
C PHE A 229 7.10 19.20 13.73
N PRO A 230 7.18 20.50 13.42
CA PRO A 230 7.24 20.99 12.04
C PRO A 230 8.41 20.42 11.24
N GLU A 231 9.50 20.06 11.92
CA GLU A 231 10.73 19.52 11.35
C GLU A 231 10.72 18.00 11.13
N CYS A 232 9.74 17.25 11.69
CA CYS A 232 9.81 15.79 11.68
C CYS A 232 9.92 15.20 10.28
N ARG A 233 9.18 15.75 9.30
CA ARG A 233 9.22 15.28 7.91
C ARG A 233 10.61 15.46 7.29
N GLN A 234 11.24 16.60 7.52
CA GLN A 234 12.57 16.90 6.98
C GLN A 234 13.62 16.01 7.63
N LYS A 235 13.58 15.87 8.97
CA LYS A 235 14.45 14.96 9.71
C LYS A 235 14.31 13.50 9.25
N MET A 236 13.09 13.03 8.98
CA MET A 236 12.88 11.68 8.45
C MET A 236 13.54 11.48 7.08
N MET A 237 13.48 12.47 6.20
CA MET A 237 14.16 12.41 4.90
C MET A 237 15.69 12.38 5.05
N GLU A 238 16.23 13.11 6.02
CA GLU A 238 17.67 13.13 6.35
C GLU A 238 18.12 11.78 6.93
N ILE A 239 17.46 11.29 7.98
CA ILE A 239 17.73 9.98 8.61
C ILE A 239 17.69 8.87 7.56
N THR A 240 16.64 8.86 6.73
CA THR A 240 16.51 7.85 5.69
C THR A 240 17.65 7.95 4.69
N SER A 241 18.03 9.16 4.27
CA SER A 241 19.16 9.35 3.35
C SER A 241 20.48 8.83 3.92
N GLU A 242 20.71 8.93 5.24
CA GLU A 242 21.90 8.38 5.90
C GLU A 242 21.90 6.84 5.89
N TRP A 243 20.74 6.20 6.04
CA TRP A 243 20.64 4.73 6.04
C TRP A 243 20.88 4.09 4.67
N TYR A 244 20.67 4.84 3.58
CA TYR A 244 20.88 4.37 2.20
C TYR A 244 22.26 4.76 1.62
N GLN A 245 23.14 5.39 2.41
CA GLN A 245 24.56 5.62 2.08
C GLN A 245 25.44 4.47 2.56
#